data_AF-A0A914C4Y4-F1
#
_entry.id   AF-A0A914C4Y4-F1
#
_cell.length_a   1.000
_cell.length_b   1.000
_cell.length_c   1.000
_cell.angle_alpha   90.00
_cell.angle_beta   90.00
_cell.angle_gamma   90.00
#
_symmetry.space_group_name_H-M   'P 1'
#
loop_
_entity.id
_entity.type
_entity.pdbx_description
1 polymer ?
#
loop_
_entity_poly.entity_id
_entity_poly.type
_entity_poly.pdbx_seq_one_letter_code
_entity_poly.pdbx_strand_id
1 'polypeptide(L)'
;MKEQGWFIIGVDYNDVGDLAVDMLKNISSPGMFFKITDPYGYQAEIVDAFTFANCYCTSNSQQFIIVNNTSGYGHYYADCLVSTKGGTYAQIAELACEAQTNGVLVSVTSQEKKDFLINTELPFLGSVQRFHIGLHNLNGSRYWYGYNGTNSPLGSFQDWVLGFSASSTGDCVFYDQYDGRNWGWETGPCMGANPFPYVCQFQACDADNYCYLSFFDFTKEKDIHL
;
A
#
# COMPACT_ATOMS: atom_id res chain seq x y z
N MET A 1 -6.70 -22.51 -8.95
CA MET A 1 -7.90 -21.91 -8.31
C MET A 1 -7.60 -21.39 -6.91
N LYS A 2 -6.54 -20.56 -6.77
CA LYS A 2 -6.23 -19.83 -5.52
C LYS A 2 -5.97 -18.33 -5.79
N GLU A 3 -6.45 -17.87 -6.93
CA GLU A 3 -6.38 -16.48 -7.36
C GLU A 3 -7.79 -16.14 -7.80
N GLN A 4 -8.37 -15.11 -7.16
CA GLN A 4 -9.70 -14.52 -7.35
C GLN A 4 -10.85 -15.13 -6.52
N GLY A 5 -11.12 -14.47 -5.39
CA GLY A 5 -12.48 -14.00 -5.11
C GLY A 5 -13.18 -14.47 -3.84
N TRP A 6 -12.56 -15.27 -2.98
CA TRP A 6 -13.22 -15.72 -1.74
C TRP A 6 -12.21 -16.12 -0.67
N PHE A 7 -12.47 -15.66 0.56
CA PHE A 7 -11.78 -16.09 1.77
C PHE A 7 -12.69 -17.04 2.56
N ILE A 8 -12.15 -18.16 3.05
CA ILE A 8 -12.87 -19.04 3.98
C ILE A 8 -12.32 -18.79 5.38
N ILE A 9 -13.12 -18.16 6.23
CA ILE A 9 -12.81 -17.99 7.65
C ILE A 9 -13.43 -19.17 8.40
N GLY A 10 -12.60 -20.04 8.97
CA GLY A 10 -13.03 -21.15 9.79
C GLY A 10 -13.00 -20.78 11.27
N VAL A 11 -14.11 -21.00 11.95
CA VAL A 11 -14.23 -20.76 13.39
C VAL A 11 -14.66 -22.06 14.06
N ASP A 12 -13.82 -22.57 14.94
CA ASP A 12 -14.07 -23.79 15.71
C ASP A 12 -14.58 -23.41 17.10
N TYR A 13 -15.88 -23.61 17.32
CA TYR A 13 -16.57 -23.37 18.58
C TYR A 13 -16.67 -24.71 19.33
N ASN A 14 -15.65 -25.01 20.14
CA ASN A 14 -15.67 -26.22 20.97
C ASN A 14 -16.41 -25.92 22.28
N ASP A 15 -17.71 -26.25 22.34
CA ASP A 15 -18.34 -26.51 23.63
C ASP A 15 -17.72 -27.78 24.24
N VAL A 16 -17.59 -27.81 25.56
CA VAL A 16 -16.89 -28.85 26.32
C VAL A 16 -17.41 -30.24 25.94
N GLY A 17 -16.65 -30.98 25.11
CA GLY A 17 -16.95 -32.36 24.72
C GLY A 17 -16.89 -32.66 23.22
N ASP A 18 -16.83 -31.64 22.35
CA ASP A 18 -16.74 -31.87 20.90
C ASP A 18 -15.29 -32.00 20.39
N LEU A 19 -15.13 -32.86 19.38
CA LEU A 19 -13.87 -33.06 18.67
C LEU A 19 -13.59 -31.82 17.83
N ALA A 20 -12.48 -31.13 18.11
CA ALA A 20 -11.97 -30.06 17.26
C ALA A 20 -11.97 -30.52 15.80
N VAL A 21 -12.71 -29.81 14.94
CA VAL A 21 -12.94 -30.26 13.57
C VAL A 21 -11.70 -29.91 12.73
N ASP A 22 -10.71 -30.80 12.70
CA ASP A 22 -9.50 -30.66 11.87
C ASP A 22 -9.82 -30.37 10.39
N MET A 23 -11.00 -30.78 9.92
CA MET A 23 -11.51 -30.45 8.59
C MET A 23 -11.73 -28.94 8.39
N LEU A 24 -12.19 -28.18 9.40
CA LEU A 24 -12.37 -26.73 9.29
C LEU A 24 -11.06 -26.01 9.00
N LYS A 25 -9.97 -26.43 9.67
CA LYS A 25 -8.63 -25.89 9.42
C LYS A 25 -8.18 -26.14 7.98
N ASN A 26 -8.50 -27.29 7.41
CA ASN A 26 -8.07 -27.68 6.07
C ASN A 26 -8.83 -26.96 4.94
N ILE A 27 -10.08 -26.52 5.18
CA ILE A 27 -10.86 -25.76 4.20
C ILE A 27 -10.69 -24.24 4.34
N SER A 28 -10.18 -23.78 5.48
CA SER A 28 -9.98 -22.35 5.72
C SER A 28 -8.88 -21.79 4.83
N SER A 29 -9.01 -20.50 4.48
CA SER A 29 -7.92 -19.75 3.86
C SER A 29 -6.70 -19.75 4.77
N PRO A 30 -5.47 -19.70 4.22
CA PRO A 30 -4.24 -19.70 5.03
C PRO A 30 -4.28 -18.67 6.15
N GLY A 31 -4.10 -19.14 7.40
CA GLY A 31 -4.13 -18.31 8.61
C GLY A 31 -5.50 -17.72 9.01
N MET A 32 -6.60 -18.14 8.38
CA MET A 32 -7.96 -17.72 8.72
C MET A 32 -8.75 -18.81 9.46
N PHE A 33 -8.07 -19.58 10.32
CA PHE A 33 -8.69 -20.60 11.17
C PHE A 33 -8.50 -20.23 12.64
N PHE A 34 -9.60 -20.04 13.36
CA PHE A 34 -9.62 -19.57 14.74
C PHE A 34 -10.25 -20.64 15.65
N LYS A 35 -9.56 -20.99 16.73
CA LYS A 35 -10.11 -21.87 17.78
C LYS A 35 -10.61 -21.04 18.95
N ILE A 36 -11.89 -21.15 19.27
CA ILE A 36 -12.48 -20.49 20.44
C ILE A 36 -12.19 -21.36 21.66
N THR A 37 -10.94 -21.34 22.12
CA THR A 37 -10.50 -22.07 23.33
C THR A 37 -10.09 -21.13 24.47
N ASP A 38 -9.99 -19.83 24.20
CA ASP A 38 -9.60 -18.81 25.18
C ASP A 38 -10.78 -17.84 25.41
N PRO A 39 -11.25 -17.63 26.64
CA PRO A 39 -12.35 -16.70 26.94
C PRO A 39 -12.06 -15.23 26.57
N TYR A 40 -10.82 -14.85 26.24
CA TYR A 40 -10.47 -13.47 25.89
C TYR A 40 -9.50 -13.41 24.68
N GLY A 41 -9.93 -12.89 23.52
CA GLY A 41 -9.00 -12.46 22.46
C GLY A 41 -9.37 -12.84 21.03
N TYR A 42 -10.13 -13.92 20.82
CA TYR A 42 -10.48 -14.40 19.47
C TYR A 42 -11.44 -13.46 18.72
N GLN A 43 -12.19 -12.62 19.43
CA GLN A 43 -13.13 -11.68 18.80
C GLN A 43 -12.40 -10.66 17.93
N ALA A 44 -11.25 -10.15 18.40
CA ALA A 44 -10.44 -9.20 17.64
C ALA A 44 -9.86 -9.87 16.39
N GLU A 45 -9.32 -11.08 16.51
CA GLU A 45 -8.74 -11.81 15.38
C GLU A 45 -9.76 -12.17 14.30
N ILE A 46 -10.98 -12.56 14.69
CA ILE A 46 -12.07 -12.82 13.75
C ILE A 46 -12.53 -11.53 13.07
N VAL A 47 -12.65 -10.42 13.81
CA VAL A 47 -12.99 -9.11 13.23
C VAL A 47 -11.93 -8.64 12.25
N ASP A 48 -10.65 -8.83 12.58
CA ASP A 48 -9.54 -8.56 11.68
C ASP A 48 -9.63 -9.44 10.42
N ALA A 49 -9.94 -10.73 10.57
CA ALA A 49 -10.15 -11.64 9.43
C ALA A 49 -11.27 -11.18 8.49
N PHE A 50 -12.40 -10.72 9.03
CA PHE A 50 -13.47 -10.13 8.23
C PHE A 50 -13.06 -8.82 7.58
N THR A 51 -12.26 -8.00 8.26
CA THR A 51 -11.71 -6.77 7.69
C THR A 51 -10.81 -7.10 6.51
N PHE A 52 -9.86 -8.02 6.67
CA PHE A 52 -8.99 -8.48 5.58
C PHE A 52 -9.77 -9.09 4.41
N ALA A 53 -10.84 -9.85 4.68
CA ALA A 53 -11.65 -10.45 3.64
C ALA A 53 -12.41 -9.43 2.79
N ASN A 54 -12.74 -8.27 3.36
CA ASN A 54 -13.45 -7.18 2.68
C ASN A 54 -12.53 -6.11 2.11
N CYS A 55 -11.26 -6.03 2.55
CA CYS A 55 -10.29 -5.05 2.04
C CYS A 55 -9.57 -5.56 0.78
N TYR A 56 -9.82 -4.91 -0.36
CA TYR A 56 -9.17 -5.30 -1.63
C TYR A 56 -8.68 -4.10 -2.45
N CYS A 57 -7.81 -4.36 -3.42
CA CYS A 57 -7.30 -3.37 -4.36
C CYS A 57 -7.86 -3.64 -5.77
N THR A 58 -8.02 -2.58 -6.58
CA THR A 58 -8.53 -2.72 -7.97
C THR A 58 -7.49 -3.42 -8.86
N SER A 59 -7.93 -3.96 -10.02
CA SER A 59 -7.13 -4.89 -10.85
C SER A 59 -5.77 -4.38 -11.34
N ASN A 60 -5.54 -3.07 -11.30
CA ASN A 60 -4.29 -2.45 -11.76
C ASN A 60 -3.40 -1.96 -10.61
N SER A 61 -3.71 -2.37 -9.38
CA SER A 61 -3.02 -1.95 -8.16
C SER A 61 -2.62 -3.16 -7.31
N GLN A 62 -1.56 -3.01 -6.52
CA GLN A 62 -1.11 -4.05 -5.60
C GLN A 62 -1.46 -3.65 -4.17
N GLN A 63 -2.02 -4.59 -3.40
CA GLN A 63 -2.23 -4.39 -1.98
C GLN A 63 -0.92 -4.55 -1.23
N PHE A 64 -0.61 -3.63 -0.33
CA PHE A 64 0.52 -3.79 0.58
C PHE A 64 0.26 -4.96 1.52
N ILE A 65 1.04 -6.02 1.39
CA ILE A 65 0.89 -7.25 2.16
C ILE A 65 2.23 -7.59 2.80
N ILE A 66 2.21 -7.88 4.10
CA ILE A 66 3.36 -8.43 4.83
C ILE A 66 3.11 -9.91 5.06
N VAL A 67 3.82 -10.76 4.34
CA VAL A 67 3.68 -12.22 4.45
C VAL A 67 4.53 -12.76 5.61
N ASN A 68 3.88 -13.40 6.58
CA ASN A 68 4.54 -14.21 7.58
C ASN A 68 4.91 -15.57 6.96
N ASN A 69 6.20 -15.74 6.67
CA ASN A 69 6.73 -16.95 6.02
C ASN A 69 6.59 -18.24 6.85
N THR A 70 6.33 -18.14 8.16
CA THR A 70 6.20 -19.31 9.04
C THR A 70 4.77 -19.86 9.05
N SER A 71 3.77 -18.99 9.05
CA SER A 71 2.35 -19.40 9.02
C SER A 71 1.76 -19.39 7.60
N GLY A 72 2.45 -18.78 6.63
CA GLY A 72 1.90 -18.50 5.30
C GLY A 72 0.78 -17.45 5.33
N TYR A 73 0.56 -16.80 6.48
CA TYR A 73 -0.44 -15.77 6.67
C TYR A 73 0.12 -14.41 6.24
N GLY A 74 -0.57 -13.72 5.35
CA GLY A 74 -0.28 -12.32 5.02
C GLY A 74 -1.10 -11.39 5.89
N HIS A 75 -0.45 -10.39 6.49
CA HIS A 75 -1.14 -9.20 6.99
C HIS A 75 -1.40 -8.26 5.82
N TYR A 76 -2.67 -8.08 5.48
CA TYR A 76 -3.11 -7.21 4.39
C TYR A 76 -3.36 -5.81 4.95
N TYR A 77 -2.67 -4.81 4.42
CA TYR A 77 -2.88 -3.44 4.83
C TYR A 77 -3.97 -2.79 3.97
N ALA A 78 -4.63 -1.78 4.53
CA ALA A 78 -5.60 -0.96 3.80
C ALA A 78 -4.93 0.06 2.85
N ASP A 79 -3.81 -0.32 2.24
CA ASP A 79 -3.02 0.49 1.32
C ASP A 79 -2.87 -0.26 -0.02
N CYS A 80 -3.34 0.37 -1.08
CA CYS A 80 -3.11 -0.05 -2.46
C CYS A 80 -2.05 0.83 -3.11
N LEU A 81 -1.24 0.24 -3.99
CA LEU A 81 -0.15 0.92 -4.68
C LEU A 81 -0.29 0.77 -6.20
N VAL A 82 0.01 1.85 -6.92
CA VAL A 82 0.04 1.87 -8.39
C VAL A 82 1.31 2.58 -8.85
N SER A 83 2.11 1.83 -9.58
CA SER A 83 3.32 2.31 -10.25
C SER A 83 3.01 2.99 -11.58
N THR A 84 3.48 4.22 -11.75
CA THR A 84 3.41 4.95 -13.03
C THR A 84 4.81 5.18 -13.60
N LYS A 85 5.09 4.50 -14.71
CA LYS A 85 6.37 4.57 -15.43
C LYS A 85 6.62 5.91 -16.12
N GLY A 86 5.57 6.63 -16.50
CA GLY A 86 5.68 7.94 -17.15
C GLY A 86 6.31 8.97 -16.21
N GLY A 87 7.46 9.53 -16.61
CA GLY A 87 8.14 10.53 -15.78
C GLY A 87 7.38 11.86 -15.73
N THR A 88 7.32 12.48 -14.56
CA THR A 88 6.83 13.85 -14.37
C THR A 88 7.56 14.57 -13.22
N TYR A 89 7.15 15.78 -12.85
CA TYR A 89 7.66 16.51 -11.67
C TYR A 89 6.85 16.16 -10.42
N ALA A 90 7.43 16.29 -9.22
CA ALA A 90 6.83 15.78 -7.97
C ALA A 90 5.41 16.31 -7.74
N GLN A 91 5.21 17.62 -7.89
CA GLN A 91 3.91 18.28 -7.73
C GLN A 91 2.86 17.78 -8.74
N ILE A 92 3.29 17.44 -9.96
CA ILE A 92 2.39 16.90 -10.98
C ILE A 92 2.08 15.42 -10.70
N ALA A 93 3.04 14.68 -10.13
CA ALA A 93 2.83 13.31 -9.70
C ALA A 93 1.83 13.24 -8.53
N GLU A 94 1.91 14.15 -7.56
CA GLU A 94 0.91 14.29 -6.48
C GLU A 94 -0.50 14.49 -7.05
N LEU A 95 -0.67 15.50 -7.92
CA LEU A 95 -1.95 15.77 -8.58
C LEU A 95 -2.46 14.57 -9.40
N ALA A 96 -1.55 13.81 -10.03
CA ALA A 96 -1.92 12.62 -10.78
C ALA A 96 -2.41 11.50 -9.85
N CYS A 97 -1.78 11.29 -8.69
CA CYS A 97 -2.23 10.31 -7.70
C CYS A 97 -3.62 10.67 -7.14
N GLU A 98 -3.83 11.95 -6.84
CA GLU A 98 -5.13 12.46 -6.40
C GLU A 98 -6.19 12.24 -7.48
N ALA A 99 -5.91 12.61 -8.73
CA ALA A 99 -6.87 12.49 -9.83
C ALA A 99 -7.19 11.04 -10.23
N GLN A 100 -6.22 10.12 -10.16
CA GLN A 100 -6.39 8.74 -10.63
C GLN A 100 -7.06 7.85 -9.58
N THR A 101 -6.70 8.04 -8.30
CA THR A 101 -7.03 7.08 -7.24
C THR A 101 -7.58 7.72 -5.97
N ASN A 102 -7.81 9.05 -5.97
CA ASN A 102 -7.98 9.82 -4.75
C ASN A 102 -6.84 9.54 -3.74
N GLY A 103 -5.65 9.31 -4.30
CA GLY A 103 -4.47 8.85 -3.58
C GLY A 103 -3.44 9.94 -3.41
N VAL A 104 -2.29 9.55 -2.87
CA VAL A 104 -1.12 10.42 -2.66
C VAL A 104 0.13 9.73 -3.17
N LEU A 105 1.24 10.44 -3.29
CA LEU A 105 2.53 9.78 -3.51
C LEU A 105 2.85 8.83 -2.34
N VAL A 106 3.49 7.71 -2.64
CA VAL A 106 3.71 6.66 -1.66
C VAL A 106 4.48 7.14 -0.43
N SER A 107 4.02 6.70 0.74
CA SER A 107 4.72 6.84 2.01
C SER A 107 5.52 5.59 2.32
N VAL A 108 6.76 5.76 2.77
CA VAL A 108 7.65 4.65 3.11
C VAL A 108 8.01 4.76 4.58
N THR A 109 7.16 4.17 5.43
CA THR A 109 7.21 4.36 6.89
C THR A 109 7.79 3.18 7.65
N SER A 110 8.20 2.11 6.95
CA SER A 110 8.80 0.92 7.55
C SER A 110 9.70 0.18 6.56
N GLN A 111 10.53 -0.74 7.09
CA GLN A 111 11.39 -1.60 6.29
C GLN A 111 10.56 -2.52 5.39
N GLU A 112 9.44 -3.03 5.89
CA GLU A 112 8.55 -3.91 5.16
C GLU A 112 7.88 -3.18 3.99
N LYS A 113 7.51 -1.91 4.16
CA LYS A 113 6.98 -1.08 3.06
C LYS A 113 8.05 -0.82 1.99
N LYS A 114 9.30 -0.58 2.40
CA LYS A 114 10.45 -0.49 1.50
C LYS A 114 10.63 -1.78 0.70
N ASP A 115 10.66 -2.91 1.37
CA ASP A 115 10.89 -4.21 0.73
C ASP A 115 9.75 -4.57 -0.24
N PHE A 116 8.50 -4.27 0.14
CA PHE A 116 7.36 -4.42 -0.75
C PHE A 116 7.47 -3.54 -2.00
N LEU A 117 7.80 -2.25 -1.82
CA LEU A 117 8.00 -1.34 -2.94
C LEU A 117 9.08 -1.83 -3.91
N ILE A 118 10.22 -2.29 -3.38
CA ILE A 118 11.35 -2.74 -4.20
C ILE A 118 11.02 -4.03 -4.94
N ASN A 119 10.35 -4.97 -4.29
CA ASN A 119 10.12 -6.31 -4.85
C ASN A 119 8.85 -6.40 -5.71
N THR A 120 7.85 -5.55 -5.44
CA THR A 120 6.53 -5.63 -6.07
C THR A 120 6.26 -4.46 -6.99
N GLU A 121 6.56 -3.21 -6.59
CA GLU A 121 6.21 -2.02 -7.37
C GLU A 121 7.28 -1.63 -8.40
N LEU A 122 8.55 -1.57 -7.98
CA LEU A 122 9.65 -1.15 -8.85
C LEU A 122 9.74 -1.92 -10.20
N PRO A 123 9.49 -3.24 -10.27
CA PRO A 123 9.47 -3.95 -11.55
C PRO A 123 8.52 -3.32 -12.60
N PHE A 124 7.41 -2.70 -12.18
CA PHE A 124 6.47 -2.03 -13.08
C PHE A 124 6.98 -0.67 -13.60
N LEU A 125 7.91 -0.03 -12.88
CA LEU A 125 8.57 1.19 -13.35
C LEU A 125 9.64 0.88 -14.42
N GLY A 126 10.14 -0.36 -14.46
CA GLY A 126 11.20 -0.80 -15.37
C GLY A 126 12.60 -0.39 -14.87
N SER A 127 13.57 -0.24 -15.79
CA SER A 127 14.94 0.13 -15.44
C SER A 127 15.05 1.61 -15.08
N VAL A 128 14.65 1.96 -13.87
CA VAL A 128 14.68 3.33 -13.32
C VAL A 128 15.70 3.41 -12.20
N GLN A 129 16.31 4.58 -12.02
CA GLN A 129 17.30 4.85 -10.96
C GLN A 129 16.76 5.80 -9.89
N ARG A 130 15.62 6.46 -10.17
CA ARG A 130 14.98 7.46 -9.31
C ARG A 130 13.47 7.44 -9.51
N PHE A 131 12.70 7.58 -8.45
CA PHE A 131 11.25 7.83 -8.52
C PHE A 131 10.75 8.71 -7.36
N HIS A 132 9.61 9.38 -7.56
CA HIS A 132 9.01 10.26 -6.55
C HIS A 132 8.33 9.48 -5.43
N ILE A 133 8.48 9.99 -4.21
CA ILE A 133 7.75 9.55 -3.00
C ILE A 133 7.13 10.76 -2.30
N GLY A 134 6.17 10.52 -1.41
CA GLY A 134 5.35 11.57 -0.79
C GLY A 134 5.97 12.28 0.41
N LEU A 135 7.30 12.29 0.54
CA LEU A 135 8.00 12.96 1.64
C LEU A 135 8.46 14.35 1.21
N HIS A 136 8.01 15.38 1.93
CA HIS A 136 8.24 16.78 1.61
C HIS A 136 8.89 17.53 2.76
N ASN A 137 9.58 18.62 2.44
CA ASN A 137 9.99 19.63 3.42
C ASN A 137 8.93 20.74 3.45
N LEU A 138 8.31 20.95 4.61
CA LEU A 138 7.45 22.08 4.88
C LEU A 138 8.10 22.91 5.98
N ASN A 139 8.61 24.09 5.63
CA ASN A 139 9.20 25.05 6.56
C ASN A 139 10.32 24.47 7.46
N GLY A 140 11.17 23.61 6.91
CA GLY A 140 12.30 23.01 7.63
C GLY A 140 11.98 21.71 8.35
N SER A 141 10.76 21.20 8.25
CA SER A 141 10.33 19.93 8.84
C SER A 141 9.81 18.96 7.77
N ARG A 142 10.05 17.67 7.96
CA ARG A 142 9.71 16.63 7.00
C ARG A 142 8.35 16.00 7.30
N TYR A 143 7.51 15.88 6.28
CA TYR A 143 6.16 15.32 6.40
C TYR A 143 5.82 14.42 5.22
N TRP A 144 5.13 13.33 5.51
CA TRP A 144 4.41 12.54 4.52
C TRP A 144 3.09 13.23 4.20
N TYR A 145 2.84 13.48 2.92
CA TYR A 145 1.52 13.89 2.47
C TYR A 145 0.58 12.68 2.57
N GLY A 146 -0.51 12.86 3.30
CA GLY A 146 -1.52 11.86 3.59
C GLY A 146 -2.83 12.15 2.86
N TYR A 147 -3.75 11.20 2.93
CA TYR A 147 -5.05 11.30 2.29
C TYR A 147 -5.82 12.55 2.76
N ASN A 148 -6.65 13.11 1.87
CA ASN A 148 -7.49 14.29 2.15
C ASN A 148 -6.72 15.52 2.64
N GLY A 149 -5.48 15.71 2.17
CA GLY A 149 -4.65 16.86 2.55
C GLY A 149 -4.12 16.82 3.98
N THR A 150 -4.16 15.66 4.63
CA THR A 150 -3.53 15.48 5.94
C THR A 150 -2.01 15.38 5.79
N ASN A 151 -1.26 15.81 6.79
CA ASN A 151 0.19 15.66 6.81
C ASN A 151 0.59 14.86 8.05
N SER A 152 1.40 13.83 7.86
CA SER A 152 1.96 13.05 8.96
C SER A 152 3.45 13.37 9.12
N PRO A 153 3.94 13.63 10.35
CA PRO A 153 5.35 13.93 10.56
C PRO A 153 6.24 12.75 10.16
N LEU A 154 7.50 13.05 9.84
CA LEU A 154 8.52 12.01 9.66
C LEU A 154 8.60 11.13 10.92
N GLY A 155 8.37 9.83 10.73
CA GLY A 155 8.40 8.84 11.80
C GLY A 155 9.82 8.39 12.18
N SER A 156 9.90 7.29 12.93
CA SER A 156 11.16 6.68 13.36
C SER A 156 11.92 5.98 12.23
N PHE A 157 11.22 5.45 11.23
CA PHE A 157 11.85 4.86 10.06
C PHE A 157 12.39 5.95 9.14
N GLN A 158 13.67 5.85 8.80
CA GLN A 158 14.35 6.75 7.90
C GLN A 158 15.36 5.97 7.06
N ASP A 159 15.36 6.19 5.74
CA ASP A 159 16.18 5.42 4.81
C ASP A 159 17.10 6.31 3.96
N TRP A 160 17.67 7.36 4.56
CA TRP A 160 18.54 8.30 3.85
C TRP A 160 19.80 7.64 3.29
N VAL A 161 20.15 7.98 2.05
CA VAL A 161 21.46 7.62 1.48
C VAL A 161 22.57 8.32 2.27
N LEU A 162 23.76 7.71 2.32
CA LEU A 162 24.93 8.30 2.97
C LEU A 162 25.17 9.74 2.47
N GLY A 163 25.22 10.70 3.40
CA GLY A 163 25.37 12.13 3.11
C GLY A 163 24.06 12.91 3.05
N PHE A 164 22.90 12.22 3.11
CA PHE A 164 21.58 12.83 3.20
C PHE A 164 20.96 12.61 4.58
N SER A 165 20.00 13.47 4.92
CA SER A 165 19.30 13.48 6.21
C SER A 165 18.01 14.31 6.11
N ALA A 166 17.19 14.26 7.16
CA ALA A 166 16.00 15.10 7.27
C ALA A 166 16.31 16.61 7.14
N SER A 167 17.50 17.04 7.56
CA SER A 167 17.98 18.42 7.47
C SER A 167 18.60 18.80 6.12
N SER A 168 18.74 17.86 5.19
CA SER A 168 19.30 18.15 3.86
C SER A 168 18.43 19.12 3.08
N THR A 169 19.04 19.94 2.24
CA THR A 169 18.37 20.97 1.42
C THR A 169 17.56 20.34 0.30
N GLY A 170 16.36 20.88 0.04
CA GLY A 170 15.47 20.42 -1.03
C GLY A 170 14.09 20.09 -0.49
N ASP A 171 13.06 20.51 -1.22
CA ASP A 171 11.67 20.47 -0.76
C ASP A 171 11.00 19.13 -1.02
N CYS A 172 11.55 18.32 -1.94
CA CYS A 172 11.05 16.98 -2.24
C CYS A 172 12.10 15.92 -1.92
N VAL A 173 11.62 14.71 -1.70
CA VAL A 173 12.45 13.53 -1.48
C VAL A 173 12.12 12.49 -2.55
N PHE A 174 13.16 11.81 -3.01
CA PHE A 174 13.09 10.77 -4.01
C PHE A 174 13.64 9.50 -3.42
N TYR A 175 13.20 8.37 -3.96
CA TYR A 175 13.93 7.13 -3.77
C TYR A 175 14.94 6.97 -4.91
N ASP A 176 16.19 6.74 -4.53
CA ASP A 176 17.33 6.69 -5.42
C ASP A 176 18.15 5.42 -5.30
N GLN A 177 18.57 4.91 -6.44
CA GLN A 177 19.52 3.81 -6.53
C GLN A 177 20.95 4.36 -6.44
N TYR A 178 21.65 4.06 -5.34
CA TYR A 178 22.95 4.69 -5.04
C TYR A 178 24.18 3.78 -5.25
N ASP A 179 24.01 2.48 -5.48
CA ASP A 179 25.13 1.55 -5.79
C ASP A 179 24.77 0.47 -6.83
N GLY A 180 23.73 0.74 -7.62
CA GLY A 180 23.23 -0.19 -8.65
C GLY A 180 22.38 -1.34 -8.09
N ARG A 181 22.24 -1.49 -6.77
CA ARG A 181 21.38 -2.52 -6.15
C ARG A 181 20.51 -1.98 -5.02
N ASN A 182 21.08 -1.12 -4.18
CA ASN A 182 20.43 -0.55 -3.03
C ASN A 182 19.75 0.77 -3.37
N TRP A 183 18.64 0.98 -2.65
CA TRP A 183 17.80 2.14 -2.76
C TRP A 183 17.80 2.89 -1.43
N GLY A 184 17.78 4.22 -1.47
CA GLY A 184 17.61 5.08 -0.30
C GLY A 184 17.03 6.44 -0.65
N TRP A 185 16.80 7.28 0.35
CA TRP A 185 16.20 8.60 0.19
C TRP A 185 17.24 9.67 -0.10
N GLU A 186 16.95 10.51 -1.09
CA GLU A 186 17.72 11.70 -1.45
C GLU A 186 16.80 12.93 -1.49
N THR A 187 17.32 14.08 -1.05
CA THR A 187 16.61 15.35 -1.15
C THR A 187 16.93 16.06 -2.46
N GLY A 188 15.93 16.69 -3.08
CA GLY A 188 16.14 17.49 -4.28
C GLY A 188 15.03 18.51 -4.53
N PRO A 189 15.16 19.30 -5.61
CA PRO A 189 14.12 20.24 -6.01
C PRO A 189 12.89 19.47 -6.53
N CYS A 190 11.69 19.88 -6.11
CA CYS A 190 10.42 19.29 -6.59
C CYS A 190 10.24 19.42 -8.11
N MET A 191 10.80 20.48 -8.69
CA MET A 191 10.88 20.72 -10.12
C MET A 191 12.36 20.74 -10.55
N GLY A 192 12.92 19.56 -10.80
CA GLY A 192 14.27 19.40 -11.29
C GLY A 192 14.38 19.47 -12.81
N ALA A 193 15.58 19.21 -13.34
CA ALA A 193 15.84 19.16 -14.78
C ALA A 193 15.18 17.96 -15.48
N ASN A 194 14.96 16.86 -14.75
CA ASN A 194 14.47 15.61 -15.31
C ASN A 194 13.13 15.21 -14.68
N PRO A 195 12.15 14.75 -15.48
CA PRO A 195 10.95 14.12 -14.97
C PRO A 195 11.25 12.68 -14.52
N PHE A 196 10.65 12.25 -13.41
CA PHE A 196 10.83 10.92 -12.83
C PHE A 196 9.51 10.17 -12.68
N PRO A 197 9.52 8.82 -12.79
CA PRO A 197 8.36 7.99 -12.47
C PRO A 197 7.95 8.14 -11.01
N TYR A 198 6.81 7.59 -10.65
CA TYR A 198 6.25 7.72 -9.31
C TYR A 198 5.37 6.52 -8.95
N VAL A 199 5.16 6.33 -7.66
CA VAL A 199 4.23 5.35 -7.12
C VAL A 199 3.17 6.08 -6.31
N CYS A 200 1.90 5.86 -6.66
CA CYS A 200 0.77 6.35 -5.90
C CYS A 200 0.38 5.31 -4.85
N GLN A 201 -0.08 5.77 -3.69
CA GLN A 201 -0.78 4.97 -2.70
C GLN A 201 -2.20 5.52 -2.49
N PHE A 202 -3.16 4.65 -2.25
CA PHE A 202 -4.54 4.99 -1.94
C PHE A 202 -5.16 3.95 -0.99
N GLN A 203 -6.22 4.35 -0.30
CA GLN A 203 -6.90 3.46 0.65
C GLN A 203 -7.54 2.27 -0.09
N ALA A 204 -7.37 1.07 0.46
CA ALA A 204 -8.02 -0.12 -0.06
C ALA A 204 -9.54 -0.01 -0.01
N CYS A 205 -10.19 -0.72 -0.93
CA CYS A 205 -11.63 -0.78 -1.05
C CYS A 205 -12.17 -1.65 0.09
N ASP A 206 -13.22 -1.20 0.76
CA ASP A 206 -13.90 -1.98 1.81
C ASP A 206 -15.40 -1.64 1.86
N ALA A 207 -16.09 -2.04 2.93
CA ALA A 207 -17.52 -1.79 3.09
C ALA A 207 -17.88 -0.30 3.29
N ASP A 208 -16.93 0.53 3.73
CA ASP A 208 -17.08 1.97 3.97
C ASP A 208 -16.38 2.81 2.88
N ASN A 209 -15.40 2.24 2.16
CA ASN A 209 -14.67 2.84 1.05
C ASN A 209 -14.88 2.07 -0.26
N TYR A 210 -15.99 2.34 -0.95
CA TYR A 210 -16.30 1.66 -2.22
C TYR A 210 -15.39 2.12 -3.36
N CYS A 211 -14.63 1.20 -3.94
CA CYS A 211 -13.93 1.46 -5.19
C CYS A 211 -14.82 1.17 -6.39
N TYR A 212 -15.06 2.18 -7.20
CA TYR A 212 -15.60 1.98 -8.54
C TYR A 212 -14.49 1.38 -9.41
N LEU A 213 -14.80 0.28 -10.09
CA LEU A 213 -13.95 -0.20 -11.18
C LEU A 213 -14.00 0.87 -12.28
N SER A 214 -12.97 1.72 -12.36
CA SER A 214 -12.78 2.58 -13.52
C SER A 214 -12.35 1.69 -14.69
N PHE A 215 -13.30 0.94 -15.26
CA PHE A 215 -13.23 0.62 -16.66
C PHE A 215 -13.16 1.97 -17.37
N PHE A 216 -12.15 2.18 -18.20
CA PHE A 216 -12.24 3.16 -19.27
C PHE A 216 -13.43 2.76 -20.14
N ASP A 217 -14.63 3.17 -19.76
CA ASP A 217 -15.80 3.07 -20.59
C ASP A 217 -15.73 4.24 -21.57
N PHE A 218 -15.21 3.97 -22.77
CA PHE A 218 -15.24 4.89 -23.91
C PHE A 218 -16.65 5.09 -24.46
N THR A 219 -17.70 4.92 -23.65
CA THR A 219 -19.07 5.28 -23.99
C THR A 219 -19.52 6.50 -23.18
N LYS A 220 -18.88 7.63 -23.45
CA LYS A 220 -19.61 8.92 -23.41
C LYS A 220 -20.64 8.90 -24.54
N GLU A 221 -21.75 8.19 -24.36
CA GLU A 221 -22.97 8.57 -25.06
C GLU A 221 -23.55 9.80 -24.37
N LYS A 222 -23.66 10.85 -25.18
CA LYS A 222 -24.32 12.11 -24.83
C LYS A 222 -25.78 11.84 -24.57
N ASP A 223 -26.21 11.93 -23.31
CA ASP A 223 -27.60 12.29 -23.01
C ASP A 223 -27.65 13.76 -22.59
N ILE A 224 -27.83 14.60 -23.60
CA ILE A 224 -28.41 15.94 -23.44
C ILE A 224 -29.91 15.73 -23.36
N HIS A 225 -30.51 15.91 -22.19
CA HIS A 225 -31.89 16.36 -22.06
C HIS A 225 -32.09 17.03 -20.69
N LEU A 226 -32.10 18.36 -20.69
CA LEU A 226 -33.21 19.23 -20.25
C LEU A 226 -32.94 20.67 -20.71
#